data_AF-A0A937PSK1-F1
#
_entry.id   AF-A0A937PSK1-F1
#
_cell.length_a   1.000
_cell.length_b   1.000
_cell.length_c   1.000
_cell.angle_alpha   90.00
_cell.angle_beta   90.00
_cell.angle_gamma   90.00
#
_symmetry.space_group_name_H-M   'P 1'
#
loop_
_entity.id
_entity.type
_entity.pdbx_description
1 polymer ?
#
loop_
_entity_poly.entity_id
_entity_poly.type
_entity_poly.pdbx_seq_one_letter_code
_entity_poly.pdbx_strand_id
1 'polypeptide(L)'
;MPNRVRTCVAVLMAVSLASAAWGQVESHMPSKQLPDRLMPGWVSGAPWYAEREVAAVPPPGQANPSVFALTAGQSAAVMPDDAREVIRLAEGRQWAQAAEAGQAVLQKPLTEFDDYAWDYVANATAWALIQTGKVDEAAGAHTAAAARFRDNEMRVAHRLIAVALGQTEKKAAQLQKSDVYRDEIRDRVGDRIQKVKDFAKAAKESSSANSLVFRLSQAYGELRVLGIVDPDLGKQLIENHFKPTADVLVATIIPAELKKGEAIVKALETQWGDRMPNKEYGKWNATVNALWNQVKEIKRVCRIHHHLAGLDLAGSREAAQLFKQAHDLLFVPGTKDLVWQQVGESHMINGIGQKDLRRRVPWQETDIAPIGVAVASRSGESSAGFKKMDGDSFKKMEGDGFKKMDGGFKKMDGDGFKKMDGGFKKMDGGFKKP
;
A
#
# COMPACT_ATOMS: atom_id res chain seq x y z
N MET A 1 32.87 -5.30 47.12
CA MET A 1 32.05 -6.44 46.63
C MET A 1 31.87 -6.32 45.12
N PRO A 2 32.62 -7.04 44.28
CA PRO A 2 32.36 -7.15 42.85
C PRO A 2 31.87 -8.55 42.46
N ASN A 3 31.33 -8.69 41.25
CA ASN A 3 30.97 -9.93 40.53
C ASN A 3 29.57 -10.54 40.79
N ARG A 4 28.51 -9.96 40.23
CA ARG A 4 27.24 -10.68 39.95
C ARG A 4 26.48 -10.25 38.68
N VAL A 5 27.15 -9.78 37.61
CA VAL A 5 26.45 -9.35 36.37
C VAL A 5 26.83 -10.16 35.11
N ARG A 6 27.72 -11.16 35.20
CA ARG A 6 28.20 -11.88 34.00
C ARG A 6 27.46 -13.19 33.64
N THR A 7 26.49 -13.64 34.42
CA THR A 7 25.90 -14.99 34.22
C THR A 7 24.61 -15.00 33.38
N CYS A 8 23.92 -13.86 33.19
CA CYS A 8 22.65 -13.84 32.45
C CYS A 8 22.76 -13.69 30.92
N VAL A 9 23.92 -13.26 30.40
CA VAL A 9 24.11 -13.09 28.93
C VAL A 9 24.51 -14.41 28.25
N ALA A 10 25.15 -15.33 28.97
CA ALA A 10 25.57 -16.62 28.41
C ALA A 10 24.41 -17.61 28.19
N VAL A 11 23.34 -17.53 29.00
CA VAL A 11 22.19 -18.45 28.90
C VAL A 11 21.26 -18.08 27.73
N LEU A 12 21.15 -16.78 27.40
CA LEU A 12 20.36 -16.32 26.24
C LEU A 12 21.03 -16.64 24.89
N MET A 13 22.37 -16.58 24.80
CA MET A 13 23.08 -16.99 23.57
C MET A 13 23.14 -18.52 23.40
N ALA A 14 23.11 -19.30 24.48
CA ALA A 14 23.09 -20.77 24.41
C ALA A 14 21.74 -21.32 23.90
N VAL A 15 20.62 -20.63 24.17
CA VAL A 15 19.30 -21.02 23.63
C VAL A 15 19.18 -20.71 22.13
N SER A 16 19.84 -19.66 21.64
CA SER A 16 19.87 -19.32 20.20
C SER A 16 20.85 -20.18 19.37
N LEU A 17 21.91 -20.70 19.99
CA LEU A 17 22.87 -21.58 19.32
C LEU A 17 22.44 -23.05 19.35
N ALA A 18 21.65 -23.46 20.35
CA ALA A 18 21.06 -24.79 20.38
C ALA A 18 19.88 -24.93 19.41
N SER A 19 19.16 -23.86 19.06
CA SER A 19 18.09 -23.93 18.05
C SER A 19 18.60 -23.96 16.60
N ALA A 20 19.83 -23.50 16.33
CA ALA A 20 20.43 -23.51 14.99
C ALA A 20 20.80 -24.91 14.47
N ALA A 21 20.78 -25.95 15.31
CA ALA A 21 21.11 -27.33 14.92
C ALA A 21 19.89 -28.25 14.74
N TRP A 22 18.66 -27.74 14.94
CA TRP A 22 17.44 -28.54 15.00
C TRP A 22 16.47 -27.98 13.97
N GLY A 23 16.22 -28.72 12.90
CA GLY A 23 15.37 -28.29 11.78
C GLY A 23 13.92 -28.06 12.23
N GLN A 24 13.64 -26.88 12.75
CA GLN A 24 12.28 -26.38 12.89
C GLN A 24 11.65 -26.33 11.50
N VAL A 25 10.36 -26.64 11.43
CA VAL A 25 9.60 -26.37 10.21
C VAL A 25 9.45 -24.86 10.13
N GLU A 26 10.24 -24.24 9.27
CA GLU A 26 10.11 -22.82 8.99
C GLU A 26 8.95 -22.59 8.02
N SER A 27 8.17 -21.56 8.30
CA SER A 27 7.32 -20.99 7.27
C SER A 27 8.10 -20.03 6.42
N HIS A 28 7.80 -20.14 5.15
CA HIS A 28 8.33 -19.31 4.10
C HIS A 28 7.38 -18.14 3.78
N MET A 29 6.30 -17.98 4.54
CA MET A 29 5.45 -16.80 4.43
C MET A 29 6.33 -15.56 4.54
N PRO A 30 6.23 -14.63 3.58
CA PRO A 30 7.03 -13.43 3.61
C PRO A 30 6.86 -12.77 4.97
N SER A 31 7.98 -12.38 5.59
CA SER A 31 7.94 -11.67 6.86
C SER A 31 7.02 -10.43 6.74
N LYS A 32 6.65 -9.81 7.87
CA LYS A 32 5.88 -8.54 7.87
C LYS A 32 6.48 -7.45 6.96
N GLN A 33 7.74 -7.60 6.52
CA GLN A 33 8.44 -6.70 5.61
C GLN A 33 7.98 -6.82 4.14
N LEU A 34 7.28 -7.90 3.75
CA LEU A 34 6.90 -8.18 2.35
C LEU A 34 5.36 -8.38 2.19
N PRO A 35 4.55 -7.32 2.37
CA PRO A 35 3.09 -7.40 2.24
C PRO A 35 2.60 -7.82 0.84
N ASP A 36 1.41 -8.40 0.77
CA ASP A 36 0.77 -8.88 -0.48
C ASP A 36 0.68 -7.83 -1.58
N ARG A 37 0.53 -6.56 -1.18
CA ARG A 37 0.52 -5.43 -2.09
C ARG A 37 1.62 -4.46 -1.68
N LEU A 38 2.55 -4.19 -2.60
CA LEU A 38 3.63 -3.22 -2.41
C LEU A 38 3.10 -1.83 -2.01
N MET A 39 2.00 -1.43 -2.65
CA MET A 39 1.38 -0.13 -2.43
C MET A 39 -0.13 -0.33 -2.30
N PRO A 40 -0.68 -0.27 -1.08
CA PRO A 40 -2.11 -0.13 -0.86
C PRO A 40 -2.69 1.05 -1.64
N GLY A 41 -3.98 1.00 -1.97
CA GLY A 41 -4.64 2.06 -2.75
C GLY A 41 -4.53 3.46 -2.15
N TRP A 42 -4.38 3.58 -0.83
CA TRP A 42 -4.16 4.86 -0.15
C TRP A 42 -2.74 5.44 -0.36
N VAL A 43 -1.76 4.59 -0.66
CA VAL A 43 -0.36 4.99 -0.95
C VAL A 43 -0.22 5.40 -2.41
N SER A 44 -0.72 4.56 -3.31
CA SER A 44 -0.59 4.75 -4.76
C SER A 44 -1.61 5.73 -5.33
N GLY A 45 -2.76 5.88 -4.69
CA GLY A 45 -3.78 6.84 -5.04
C GLY A 45 -3.31 8.27 -4.87
N ALA A 46 -3.58 9.10 -5.88
CA ALA A 46 -3.57 10.54 -5.69
C ALA A 46 -4.73 10.85 -4.70
N PRO A 47 -4.55 11.67 -3.65
CA PRO A 47 -5.62 11.96 -2.71
C PRO A 47 -6.82 12.48 -3.50
N TRP A 48 -7.94 11.79 -3.34
CA TRP A 48 -9.22 12.19 -3.89
C TRP A 48 -9.79 13.18 -2.87
N TYR A 49 -9.97 14.43 -3.31
CA TYR A 49 -10.32 15.61 -2.51
C TYR A 49 -9.24 16.21 -1.59
N ALA A 50 -9.28 17.55 -1.48
CA ALA A 50 -8.39 18.42 -0.72
C ALA A 50 -8.54 18.25 0.81
N GLU A 51 -9.65 17.66 1.28
CA GLU A 51 -10.05 17.67 2.70
C GLU A 51 -9.27 16.70 3.63
N ARG A 52 -8.24 16.00 3.13
CA ARG A 52 -7.35 15.19 3.98
C ARG A 52 -5.86 15.39 3.70
N GLU A 53 -5.46 16.56 3.19
CA GLU A 53 -4.04 16.92 3.11
C GLU A 53 -3.36 17.08 4.50
N VAL A 54 -4.14 17.08 5.60
CA VAL A 54 -3.68 17.42 6.97
C VAL A 54 -2.91 16.29 7.68
N ALA A 55 -2.96 15.04 7.23
CA ALA A 55 -2.19 14.00 7.91
C ALA A 55 -0.74 13.98 7.39
N ALA A 56 0.13 14.63 8.14
CA ALA A 56 1.58 14.48 8.07
C ALA A 56 1.96 13.02 7.78
N VAL A 57 3.02 12.84 6.97
CA VAL A 57 3.80 11.60 7.00
C VAL A 57 4.04 11.29 8.48
N PRO A 58 3.41 10.25 9.07
CA PRO A 58 3.61 9.98 10.49
C PRO A 58 5.12 9.77 10.69
N PRO A 59 5.70 10.29 11.79
CA PRO A 59 7.13 10.12 12.01
C PRO A 59 7.47 8.62 11.96
N PRO A 60 8.64 8.24 11.42
CA PRO A 60 9.07 6.84 11.37
C PRO A 60 8.92 6.21 12.76
N GLY A 61 8.06 5.19 12.88
CA GLY A 61 7.72 4.54 14.17
C GLY A 61 6.36 4.90 14.79
N GLN A 62 5.61 5.86 14.23
CA GLN A 62 4.22 6.18 14.61
C GLN A 62 3.20 5.88 13.49
N ALA A 63 3.54 4.99 12.55
CA ALA A 63 2.54 4.45 11.63
C ALA A 63 1.43 3.82 12.48
N ASN A 64 0.26 4.46 12.52
CA ASN A 64 -0.84 4.13 13.42
C ASN A 64 -1.14 2.63 13.31
N PRO A 65 -0.70 1.80 14.28
CA PRO A 65 -0.83 0.37 14.16
C PRO A 65 -2.31 -0.01 14.12
N SER A 66 -3.20 0.85 14.60
CA SER A 66 -4.66 0.68 14.67
C SER A 66 -5.37 0.51 13.31
N VAL A 67 -4.85 1.09 12.22
CA VAL A 67 -5.44 0.88 10.87
C VAL A 67 -4.84 -0.36 10.18
N PHE A 68 -3.68 -0.81 10.64
CA PHE A 68 -2.97 -2.01 10.16
C PHE A 68 -3.17 -3.25 11.07
N ALA A 69 -3.74 -3.06 12.25
CA ALA A 69 -3.99 -4.11 13.24
C ALA A 69 -5.27 -4.90 12.98
N LEU A 70 -6.08 -4.49 11.99
CA LEU A 70 -7.34 -5.16 11.66
C LEU A 70 -7.19 -6.49 10.88
N THR A 71 -5.96 -6.99 10.67
CA THR A 71 -5.76 -8.36 10.15
C THR A 71 -4.59 -9.10 10.79
N ALA A 72 -3.47 -8.46 11.11
CA ALA A 72 -2.27 -9.18 11.58
C ALA A 72 -2.31 -9.64 13.05
N GLY A 73 -3.08 -8.96 13.92
CA GLY A 73 -3.33 -9.42 15.30
C GLY A 73 -4.35 -10.56 15.37
N GLN A 74 -5.11 -10.76 14.29
CA GLN A 74 -6.06 -11.85 14.14
C GLN A 74 -5.53 -12.99 13.26
N SER A 75 -4.39 -12.84 12.56
CA SER A 75 -3.76 -13.86 11.70
C SER A 75 -2.58 -14.60 12.34
N ALA A 76 -2.22 -14.27 13.58
CA ALA A 76 -1.90 -15.34 14.55
C ALA A 76 -3.20 -16.07 14.97
N ALA A 77 -4.20 -16.06 14.08
CA ALA A 77 -5.29 -16.99 13.94
C ALA A 77 -4.80 -18.32 14.46
N VAL A 78 -5.56 -18.82 15.43
CA VAL A 78 -5.48 -20.16 15.98
C VAL A 78 -5.23 -21.12 14.82
N MET A 79 -3.96 -21.46 14.57
CA MET A 79 -3.60 -22.43 13.54
C MET A 79 -4.43 -23.67 13.85
N PRO A 80 -5.24 -24.20 12.94
CA PRO A 80 -6.15 -25.27 13.33
C PRO A 80 -5.41 -26.49 13.86
N ASP A 81 -6.07 -27.26 14.72
CA ASP A 81 -5.40 -28.31 15.49
C ASP A 81 -4.75 -29.38 14.60
N ASP A 82 -5.33 -29.65 13.43
CA ASP A 82 -4.75 -30.57 12.45
C ASP A 82 -3.49 -30.02 11.78
N ALA A 83 -3.47 -28.75 11.38
CA ALA A 83 -2.26 -28.10 10.87
C ALA A 83 -1.14 -28.08 11.92
N ARG A 84 -1.47 -27.79 13.19
CA ARG A 84 -0.50 -27.86 14.30
C ARG A 84 0.02 -29.26 14.51
N GLU A 85 -0.86 -30.27 14.41
CA GLU A 85 -0.46 -31.66 14.58
C GLU A 85 0.56 -32.09 13.52
N VAL A 86 0.38 -31.71 12.26
CA VAL A 86 1.37 -31.97 11.19
C VAL A 86 2.74 -31.40 11.54
N ILE A 87 2.79 -30.14 11.99
CA ILE A 87 4.03 -29.47 12.38
C ILE A 87 4.64 -30.17 13.60
N ARG A 88 3.84 -30.45 14.63
CA ARG A 88 4.29 -31.12 15.86
C ARG A 88 4.88 -32.49 15.56
N LEU A 89 4.25 -33.27 14.68
CA LEU A 89 4.76 -34.57 14.23
C LEU A 89 6.08 -34.42 13.48
N ALA A 90 6.19 -33.43 12.58
CA ALA A 90 7.42 -33.17 11.83
C ALA A 90 8.56 -32.72 12.77
N GLU A 91 8.34 -31.75 13.65
CA GLU A 91 9.33 -31.29 14.64
C GLU A 91 9.72 -32.42 15.61
N GLY A 92 8.77 -33.30 15.95
CA GLY A 92 9.00 -34.53 16.71
C GLY A 92 9.69 -35.66 15.95
N ARG A 93 10.08 -35.43 14.68
CA ARG A 93 10.70 -36.41 13.77
C ARG A 93 9.87 -37.66 13.51
N GLN A 94 8.56 -37.57 13.71
CA GLN A 94 7.59 -38.61 13.40
C GLN A 94 7.23 -38.50 11.90
N TRP A 95 8.24 -38.66 11.04
CA TRP A 95 8.17 -38.28 9.62
C TRP A 95 7.07 -39.01 8.85
N ALA A 96 6.90 -40.30 9.08
CA ALA A 96 5.84 -41.06 8.41
C ALA A 96 4.44 -40.54 8.82
N GLN A 97 4.23 -40.31 10.12
CA GLN A 97 2.96 -39.77 10.62
C GLN A 97 2.72 -38.33 10.13
N ALA A 98 3.76 -37.49 10.13
CA ALA A 98 3.68 -36.11 9.66
C ALA A 98 3.31 -36.05 8.17
N ALA A 99 3.90 -36.92 7.35
CA ALA A 99 3.61 -37.02 5.93
C ALA A 99 2.14 -37.44 5.68
N GLU A 100 1.66 -38.47 6.38
CA GLU A 100 0.29 -38.95 6.26
C GLU A 100 -0.73 -37.90 6.71
N ALA A 101 -0.54 -37.33 7.91
CA ALA A 101 -1.40 -36.27 8.43
C ALA A 101 -1.41 -35.04 7.50
N GLY A 102 -0.23 -34.66 7.02
CA GLY A 102 -0.05 -33.53 6.12
C GLY A 102 -0.77 -33.70 4.78
N GLN A 103 -0.65 -34.89 4.17
CA GLN A 103 -1.38 -35.22 2.95
C GLN A 103 -2.89 -35.16 3.15
N ALA A 104 -3.41 -35.63 4.29
CA ALA A 104 -4.83 -35.54 4.61
C ALA A 104 -5.31 -34.07 4.72
N VAL A 105 -4.53 -33.22 5.41
CA VAL A 105 -4.83 -31.78 5.53
C VAL A 105 -4.83 -31.09 4.16
N LEU A 106 -3.88 -31.40 3.28
CA LEU A 106 -3.77 -30.82 1.93
C LEU A 106 -4.94 -31.16 0.98
N GLN A 107 -5.77 -32.16 1.32
CA GLN A 107 -6.99 -32.48 0.58
C GLN A 107 -8.21 -31.64 1.01
N LYS A 108 -8.18 -31.00 2.19
CA LYS A 108 -9.30 -30.22 2.72
C LYS A 108 -9.66 -29.02 1.83
N PRO A 109 -10.90 -28.49 1.86
CA PRO A 109 -11.32 -27.34 1.04
C PRO A 109 -10.49 -26.06 1.26
N LEU A 110 -10.40 -25.21 0.23
CA LEU A 110 -9.68 -23.93 0.26
C LEU A 110 -10.05 -23.01 1.44
N THR A 111 -11.32 -23.06 1.87
CA THR A 111 -11.88 -22.16 2.90
C THR A 111 -11.49 -22.54 4.33
N GLU A 112 -10.85 -23.70 4.52
CA GLU A 112 -10.52 -24.21 5.85
C GLU A 112 -9.37 -23.44 6.51
N PHE A 113 -8.35 -23.09 5.72
CA PHE A 113 -7.13 -22.46 6.21
C PHE A 113 -6.81 -21.17 5.48
N ASP A 114 -6.10 -20.28 6.16
CA ASP A 114 -5.44 -19.18 5.51
C ASP A 114 -4.12 -19.62 4.84
N ASP A 115 -3.55 -18.71 4.07
CA ASP A 115 -2.33 -18.93 3.32
C ASP A 115 -1.14 -19.21 4.25
N TYR A 116 -1.20 -18.78 5.51
CA TYR A 116 -0.14 -19.04 6.49
C TYR A 116 -0.14 -20.51 6.90
N ALA A 117 -1.29 -21.04 7.30
CA ALA A 117 -1.40 -22.45 7.66
C ALA A 117 -1.14 -23.38 6.47
N TRP A 118 -1.57 -23.02 5.25
CA TRP A 118 -1.25 -23.81 4.05
C TRP A 118 0.25 -23.90 3.78
N ASP A 119 1.00 -22.83 3.99
CA ASP A 119 2.46 -22.83 3.80
C ASP A 119 3.17 -23.76 4.79
N TYR A 120 2.88 -23.63 6.10
CA TYR A 120 3.46 -24.52 7.11
C TYR A 120 3.17 -25.99 6.84
N VAL A 121 1.91 -26.33 6.54
CA VAL A 121 1.52 -27.71 6.27
C VAL A 121 2.26 -28.22 5.03
N ALA A 122 2.36 -27.42 3.96
CA ALA A 122 3.08 -27.82 2.75
C ALA A 122 4.56 -28.12 3.04
N ASN A 123 5.26 -27.21 3.74
CA ASN A 123 6.68 -27.36 4.04
C ASN A 123 6.94 -28.52 5.02
N ALA A 124 6.14 -28.66 6.09
CA ALA A 124 6.23 -29.77 7.03
C ALA A 124 6.04 -31.12 6.33
N THR A 125 5.00 -31.22 5.50
CA THR A 125 4.65 -32.45 4.78
C THR A 125 5.73 -32.81 3.78
N ALA A 126 6.18 -31.85 2.96
CA ALA A 126 7.23 -32.06 1.97
C ALA A 126 8.54 -32.48 2.61
N TRP A 127 8.94 -31.83 3.71
CA TRP A 127 10.13 -32.21 4.46
C TRP A 127 10.03 -33.64 5.01
N ALA A 128 8.91 -33.98 5.64
CA ALA A 128 8.66 -35.34 6.16
C ALA A 128 8.70 -36.41 5.05
N LEU A 129 8.18 -36.10 3.86
CA LEU A 129 8.24 -36.97 2.69
C LEU A 129 9.68 -37.15 2.18
N ILE A 130 10.49 -36.09 2.14
CA ILE A 130 11.92 -36.19 1.81
C ILE A 130 12.66 -37.06 2.83
N GLN A 131 12.38 -36.90 4.13
CA GLN A 131 12.99 -37.72 5.19
C GLN A 131 12.64 -39.21 5.07
N THR A 132 11.49 -39.54 4.49
CA THR A 132 11.03 -40.92 4.28
C THR A 132 11.37 -41.48 2.88
N GLY A 133 12.12 -40.73 2.06
CA GLY A 133 12.56 -41.20 0.75
C GLY A 133 11.60 -40.91 -0.40
N LYS A 134 10.51 -40.18 -0.16
CA LYS A 134 9.38 -39.96 -1.08
C LYS A 134 9.42 -38.57 -1.75
N VAL A 135 10.46 -38.30 -2.54
CA VAL A 135 10.69 -36.98 -3.15
C VAL A 135 9.55 -36.56 -4.11
N ASP A 136 9.05 -37.49 -4.92
CA ASP A 136 7.94 -37.20 -5.85
C ASP A 136 6.65 -36.79 -5.11
N GLU A 137 6.36 -37.44 -3.97
CA GLU A 137 5.23 -37.07 -3.13
C GLU A 137 5.45 -35.68 -2.49
N ALA A 138 6.68 -35.30 -2.17
CA ALA A 138 7.00 -33.97 -1.64
C ALA A 138 6.71 -32.87 -2.68
N ALA A 139 7.03 -33.11 -3.95
CA ALA A 139 6.61 -32.23 -5.05
C ALA A 139 5.07 -32.15 -5.16
N GLY A 140 4.38 -33.28 -4.95
CA GLY A 140 2.93 -33.36 -4.86
C GLY A 140 2.35 -32.48 -3.74
N ALA A 141 2.97 -32.46 -2.57
CA ALA A 141 2.54 -31.65 -1.43
C ALA A 141 2.57 -30.14 -1.75
N HIS A 142 3.67 -29.64 -2.35
CA HIS A 142 3.75 -28.25 -2.78
C HIS A 142 2.74 -27.93 -3.91
N THR A 143 2.51 -28.86 -4.83
CA THR A 143 1.51 -28.69 -5.91
C THR A 143 0.10 -28.58 -5.33
N ALA A 144 -0.24 -29.43 -4.35
CA ALA A 144 -1.53 -29.40 -3.67
C ALA A 144 -1.74 -28.06 -2.93
N ALA A 145 -0.73 -27.61 -2.17
CA ALA A 145 -0.78 -26.33 -1.47
C ALA A 145 -0.86 -25.13 -2.43
N ALA A 146 -0.15 -25.16 -3.56
CA ALA A 146 -0.22 -24.11 -4.57
C ALA A 146 -1.63 -23.90 -5.12
N ALA A 147 -2.44 -24.95 -5.24
CA ALA A 147 -3.85 -24.83 -5.62
C ALA A 147 -4.69 -24.13 -4.55
N ARG A 148 -4.19 -23.97 -3.32
CA ARG A 148 -4.92 -23.44 -2.16
C ARG A 148 -4.48 -22.04 -1.72
N PHE A 149 -3.37 -21.50 -2.20
CA PHE A 149 -3.03 -20.11 -1.88
C PHE A 149 -3.96 -19.13 -2.61
N ARG A 150 -4.40 -18.10 -1.89
CA ARG A 150 -5.05 -16.91 -2.44
C ARG A 150 -4.01 -15.91 -2.93
N ASP A 151 -2.89 -15.81 -2.22
CA ASP A 151 -1.71 -15.06 -2.62
C ASP A 151 -1.07 -15.69 -3.87
N ASN A 152 -0.93 -14.86 -4.90
CA ASN A 152 -0.42 -15.31 -6.20
C ASN A 152 1.08 -15.63 -6.15
N GLU A 153 1.87 -14.87 -5.40
CA GLU A 153 3.32 -15.08 -5.30
C GLU A 153 3.63 -16.34 -4.49
N MET A 154 2.85 -16.64 -3.43
CA MET A 154 2.91 -17.93 -2.72
C MET A 154 2.61 -19.11 -3.66
N ARG A 155 1.54 -19.02 -4.44
CA ARG A 155 1.21 -20.03 -5.45
C ARG A 155 2.35 -20.26 -6.44
N VAL A 156 2.99 -19.20 -6.90
CA VAL A 156 4.11 -19.27 -7.83
C VAL A 156 5.34 -19.90 -7.16
N ALA A 157 5.67 -19.50 -5.93
CA ALA A 157 6.79 -20.04 -5.17
C ALA A 157 6.65 -21.55 -4.96
N HIS A 158 5.50 -22.03 -4.46
CA HIS A 158 5.30 -23.46 -4.25
C HIS A 158 5.30 -24.27 -5.55
N ARG A 159 4.82 -23.71 -6.68
CA ARG A 159 4.96 -24.37 -7.99
C ARG A 159 6.41 -24.50 -8.42
N LEU A 160 7.25 -23.49 -8.17
CA LEU A 160 8.69 -23.58 -8.47
C LEU A 160 9.36 -24.65 -7.62
N ILE A 161 9.05 -24.71 -6.32
CA ILE A 161 9.57 -25.73 -5.43
C ILE A 161 9.13 -27.13 -5.89
N ALA A 162 7.85 -27.30 -6.24
CA ALA A 162 7.33 -28.56 -6.77
C ALA A 162 8.05 -28.99 -8.06
N VAL A 163 8.26 -28.05 -9.00
CA VAL A 163 9.00 -28.33 -10.25
C VAL A 163 10.46 -28.69 -9.96
N ALA A 164 11.12 -27.98 -9.06
CA ALA A 164 12.49 -28.26 -8.67
C ALA A 164 12.62 -29.68 -8.10
N LEU A 165 11.73 -30.04 -7.17
CA LEU A 165 11.69 -31.38 -6.58
C LEU A 165 11.32 -32.47 -7.59
N GLY A 166 10.37 -32.22 -8.48
CA GLY A 166 9.94 -33.21 -9.49
C GLY A 166 10.93 -33.40 -10.64
N GLN A 167 11.90 -32.51 -10.80
CA GLN A 167 12.94 -32.57 -11.83
C GLN A 167 14.34 -32.82 -11.25
N THR A 168 14.46 -33.03 -9.93
CA THR A 168 15.75 -33.23 -9.30
C THR A 168 16.30 -34.63 -9.60
N GLU A 169 17.58 -34.70 -9.90
CA GLU A 169 18.32 -35.97 -9.99
C GLU A 169 18.91 -36.39 -8.64
N LYS A 170 18.79 -35.53 -7.61
CA LYS A 170 19.32 -35.81 -6.27
C LYS A 170 18.47 -36.89 -5.60
N LYS A 171 19.15 -37.85 -4.97
CA LYS A 171 18.48 -38.86 -4.14
C LYS A 171 17.95 -38.21 -2.87
N ALA A 172 16.89 -38.78 -2.30
CA ALA A 172 16.32 -38.30 -1.04
C ALA A 172 17.37 -38.10 0.07
N ALA A 173 18.30 -39.05 0.23
CA ALA A 173 19.38 -38.96 1.22
C ALA A 173 20.30 -37.72 1.04
N GLN A 174 20.40 -37.18 -0.17
CA GLN A 174 21.13 -35.93 -0.43
C GLN A 174 20.28 -34.71 -0.05
N LEU A 175 18.99 -34.72 -0.42
CA LEU A 175 18.02 -33.65 -0.14
C LEU A 175 17.65 -33.54 1.34
N GLN A 176 17.90 -34.56 2.15
CA GLN A 176 17.78 -34.50 3.62
C GLN A 176 18.73 -33.47 4.25
N LYS A 177 19.74 -33.00 3.51
CA LYS A 177 20.59 -31.89 3.93
C LYS A 177 19.98 -30.58 3.45
N SER A 178 19.68 -29.68 4.39
CA SER A 178 18.96 -28.42 4.13
C SER A 178 19.70 -27.49 3.15
N ASP A 179 21.03 -27.48 3.15
CA ASP A 179 21.86 -26.76 2.19
C ASP A 179 21.69 -27.31 0.76
N VAL A 180 21.77 -28.63 0.58
CA VAL A 180 21.57 -29.29 -0.72
C VAL A 180 20.16 -29.07 -1.24
N TYR A 181 19.14 -29.17 -0.39
CA TYR A 181 17.76 -28.85 -0.76
C TYR A 181 17.64 -27.40 -1.22
N ARG A 182 18.14 -26.43 -0.43
CA ARG A 182 18.06 -25.00 -0.80
C ARG A 182 18.79 -24.69 -2.10
N ASP A 183 19.97 -25.26 -2.32
CA ASP A 183 20.73 -25.07 -3.55
C ASP A 183 19.99 -25.66 -4.76
N GLU A 184 19.36 -26.82 -4.62
CA GLU A 184 18.52 -27.41 -5.68
C GLU A 184 17.34 -26.49 -6.06
N ILE A 185 16.70 -25.84 -5.07
CA ILE A 185 15.64 -24.86 -5.36
C ILE A 185 16.23 -23.58 -5.99
N ARG A 186 17.39 -23.09 -5.51
CA ARG A 186 18.07 -21.89 -6.03
C ARG A 186 18.39 -22.00 -7.52
N ASP A 187 18.85 -23.16 -7.96
CA ASP A 187 19.21 -23.40 -9.36
C ASP A 187 18.02 -23.19 -10.31
N ARG A 188 16.79 -23.28 -9.80
CA ARG A 188 15.55 -23.07 -10.58
C ARG A 188 15.01 -21.64 -10.55
N VAL A 189 15.58 -20.75 -9.74
CA VAL A 189 15.12 -19.34 -9.64
C VAL A 189 16.08 -18.32 -10.25
N GLY A 190 17.15 -18.77 -10.92
CA GLY A 190 18.14 -17.91 -11.59
C GLY A 190 17.54 -16.84 -12.50
N ASP A 191 16.57 -17.21 -13.34
CA ASP A 191 15.88 -16.26 -14.24
C ASP A 191 15.14 -15.16 -13.48
N ARG A 192 14.56 -15.48 -12.30
CA ARG A 192 13.84 -14.50 -11.48
C ARG A 192 14.79 -13.54 -10.79
N ILE A 193 15.94 -14.03 -10.32
CA ILE A 193 17.02 -13.19 -9.80
C ILE A 193 17.42 -12.16 -10.88
N GLN A 194 17.58 -12.62 -12.12
CA GLN A 194 17.92 -11.73 -13.22
C GLN A 194 16.81 -10.72 -13.50
N LYS A 195 15.53 -11.13 -13.49
CA LYS A 195 14.39 -10.20 -13.62
C LYS A 195 14.37 -9.11 -12.56
N VAL A 196 14.64 -9.44 -11.29
CA VAL A 196 14.72 -8.42 -10.22
C VAL A 196 15.80 -7.39 -10.57
N LYS A 197 16.98 -7.84 -11.00
CA LYS A 197 18.09 -6.95 -11.41
C LYS A 197 17.72 -6.10 -12.62
N ASP A 198 17.08 -6.69 -13.63
CA ASP A 198 16.67 -6.00 -14.85
C ASP A 198 15.59 -4.95 -14.57
N PHE A 199 14.58 -5.28 -13.76
CA PHE A 199 13.56 -4.31 -13.34
C PHE A 199 14.16 -3.20 -12.46
N ALA A 200 15.06 -3.54 -11.55
CA ALA A 200 15.77 -2.55 -10.74
C ALA A 200 16.60 -1.61 -11.62
N LYS A 201 17.32 -2.13 -12.60
CA LYS A 201 18.08 -1.33 -13.57
C LYS A 201 17.16 -0.41 -14.38
N ALA A 202 16.10 -0.96 -14.97
CA ALA A 202 15.12 -0.20 -15.75
C ALA A 202 14.39 0.88 -14.92
N ALA A 203 14.17 0.62 -13.62
CA ALA A 203 13.63 1.61 -12.69
C ALA A 203 14.61 2.77 -12.46
N LYS A 204 15.91 2.49 -12.27
CA LYS A 204 16.94 3.53 -12.12
C LYS A 204 17.07 4.42 -13.36
N GLU A 205 16.84 3.85 -14.54
CA GLU A 205 16.87 4.54 -15.84
C GLU A 205 15.55 5.27 -16.18
N SER A 206 14.52 5.13 -15.35
CA SER A 206 13.22 5.75 -15.60
C SER A 206 13.27 7.26 -15.44
N SER A 207 12.73 7.98 -16.43
CA SER A 207 12.64 9.44 -16.43
C SER A 207 11.39 9.99 -15.72
N SER A 208 10.47 9.12 -15.29
CA SER A 208 9.23 9.52 -14.61
C SER A 208 8.96 8.67 -13.37
N ALA A 209 8.29 9.28 -12.39
CA ALA A 209 7.83 8.61 -11.17
C ALA A 209 6.97 7.38 -11.47
N ASN A 210 6.01 7.49 -12.40
CA ASN A 210 5.10 6.40 -12.74
C ASN A 210 5.82 5.20 -13.34
N SER A 211 6.77 5.41 -14.26
CA SER A 211 7.58 4.34 -14.81
C SER A 211 8.42 3.67 -13.72
N LEU A 212 9.08 4.46 -12.87
CA LEU A 212 9.91 3.94 -11.79
C LEU A 212 9.07 3.09 -10.80
N VAL A 213 7.93 3.61 -10.35
CA VAL A 213 7.00 2.91 -9.43
C VAL A 213 6.44 1.64 -10.05
N PHE A 214 6.09 1.66 -11.35
CA PHE A 214 5.66 0.47 -12.07
C PHE A 214 6.76 -0.60 -12.09
N ARG A 215 8.00 -0.23 -12.42
CA ARG A 215 9.15 -1.15 -12.43
C ARG A 215 9.50 -1.69 -11.04
N LEU A 216 9.40 -0.86 -9.99
CA LEU A 216 9.53 -1.33 -8.61
C LEU A 216 8.45 -2.37 -8.27
N SER A 217 7.22 -2.17 -8.73
CA SER A 217 6.14 -3.14 -8.50
C SER A 217 6.43 -4.48 -9.18
N GLN A 218 7.01 -4.47 -10.39
CA GLN A 218 7.44 -5.68 -11.08
C GLN A 218 8.61 -6.38 -10.36
N ALA A 219 9.63 -5.61 -9.98
CA ALA A 219 10.77 -6.13 -9.20
C ALA A 219 10.29 -6.75 -7.88
N TYR A 220 9.31 -6.13 -7.22
CA TYR A 220 8.76 -6.58 -5.96
C TYR A 220 8.01 -7.90 -6.08
N GLY A 221 7.20 -8.09 -7.13
CA GLY A 221 6.51 -9.38 -7.35
C GLY A 221 7.50 -10.54 -7.48
N GLU A 222 8.59 -10.35 -8.23
CA GLU A 222 9.66 -11.35 -8.33
C GLU A 222 10.40 -11.53 -7.00
N LEU A 223 10.67 -10.43 -6.28
CA LEU A 223 11.33 -10.45 -4.99
C LEU A 223 10.52 -11.20 -3.92
N ARG A 224 9.19 -11.06 -3.90
CA ARG A 224 8.34 -11.82 -2.97
C ARG A 224 8.47 -13.32 -3.20
N VAL A 225 8.39 -13.76 -4.45
CA VAL A 225 8.59 -15.18 -4.81
C VAL A 225 9.96 -15.67 -4.33
N LEU A 226 11.00 -14.88 -4.57
CA LEU A 226 12.36 -15.22 -4.14
C LEU A 226 12.51 -15.23 -2.62
N GLY A 227 11.89 -14.30 -1.90
CA GLY A 227 11.91 -14.24 -0.43
C GLY A 227 11.14 -15.38 0.23
N ILE A 228 10.13 -15.94 -0.44
CA ILE A 228 9.43 -17.17 0.00
C ILE A 228 10.35 -18.36 -0.22
N VAL A 229 10.91 -18.50 -1.43
CA VAL A 229 11.75 -19.64 -1.78
C VAL A 229 13.06 -19.67 -0.97
N ASP A 230 13.68 -18.51 -0.78
CA ASP A 230 14.95 -18.34 -0.09
C ASP A 230 15.02 -16.95 0.57
N PRO A 231 14.67 -16.87 1.87
CA PRO A 231 14.64 -15.61 2.61
C PRO A 231 15.98 -14.84 2.60
N ASP A 232 17.11 -15.55 2.64
CA ASP A 232 18.44 -14.93 2.67
C ASP A 232 18.74 -14.26 1.33
N LEU A 233 18.44 -14.94 0.21
CA LEU A 233 18.55 -14.38 -1.12
C LEU A 233 17.59 -13.19 -1.30
N GLY A 234 16.34 -13.31 -0.85
CA GLY A 234 15.37 -12.22 -0.87
C GLY A 234 15.92 -10.98 -0.16
N LYS A 235 16.45 -11.14 1.06
CA LYS A 235 17.08 -10.06 1.82
C LYS A 235 18.27 -9.45 1.08
N GLN A 236 19.14 -10.27 0.50
CA GLN A 236 20.28 -9.79 -0.29
C GLN A 236 19.82 -8.95 -1.49
N LEU A 237 18.76 -9.36 -2.19
CA LEU A 237 18.22 -8.64 -3.33
C LEU A 237 17.52 -7.34 -2.93
N ILE A 238 16.86 -7.31 -1.76
CA ILE A 238 16.32 -6.08 -1.17
C ILE A 238 17.45 -5.06 -1.01
N GLU A 239 18.50 -5.43 -0.26
CA GLU A 239 19.57 -4.52 0.12
C GLU A 239 20.41 -4.06 -1.08
N ASN A 240 20.75 -4.97 -1.99
CA ASN A 240 21.67 -4.66 -3.09
C ASN A 240 20.99 -4.07 -4.32
N HIS A 241 19.70 -4.32 -4.54
CA HIS A 241 19.00 -3.94 -5.76
C HIS A 241 17.74 -3.13 -5.51
N PHE A 242 16.79 -3.64 -4.71
CA PHE A 242 15.48 -3.02 -4.57
C PHE A 242 15.56 -1.68 -3.83
N LYS A 243 16.15 -1.67 -2.64
CA LYS A 243 16.23 -0.51 -1.73
C LYS A 243 17.00 0.66 -2.33
N PRO A 244 18.19 0.49 -2.95
CA PRO A 244 18.86 1.58 -3.66
C PRO A 244 18.07 2.11 -4.86
N THR A 245 17.23 1.27 -5.47
CA THR A 245 16.36 1.69 -6.59
C THR A 245 15.16 2.47 -6.10
N ALA A 246 14.51 2.05 -5.01
CA ALA A 246 13.43 2.79 -4.39
C ALA A 246 13.87 4.19 -3.97
N ASP A 247 15.10 4.31 -3.46
CA ASP A 247 15.71 5.58 -3.08
C ASP A 247 15.91 6.57 -4.23
N VAL A 248 15.90 6.14 -5.49
CA VAL A 248 15.95 7.04 -6.66
C VAL A 248 14.73 7.95 -6.74
N LEU A 249 13.58 7.51 -6.19
CA LEU A 249 12.39 8.36 -6.05
C LEU A 249 12.71 9.69 -5.36
N VAL A 250 13.46 9.61 -4.26
CA VAL A 250 13.80 10.76 -3.41
C VAL A 250 15.08 11.45 -3.88
N ALA A 251 16.06 10.68 -4.36
CA ALA A 251 17.36 11.22 -4.75
C ALA A 251 17.32 12.00 -6.08
N THR A 252 16.49 11.56 -7.02
CA THR A 252 16.53 12.03 -8.41
C THR A 252 15.18 12.55 -8.88
N ILE A 253 14.11 11.74 -8.73
CA ILE A 253 12.81 12.07 -9.30
C ILE A 253 12.19 13.28 -8.59
N ILE A 254 12.04 13.24 -7.26
CA ILE A 254 11.42 14.34 -6.51
C ILE A 254 12.16 15.67 -6.70
N PRO A 255 13.51 15.77 -6.63
CA PRO A 255 14.21 17.02 -6.91
C PRO A 255 13.99 17.55 -8.33
N ALA A 256 13.91 16.68 -9.34
CA ALA A 256 13.60 17.09 -10.71
C ALA A 256 12.16 17.62 -10.84
N GLU A 257 11.20 16.96 -10.19
CA GLU A 257 9.80 17.39 -10.14
C GLU A 257 9.61 18.69 -9.33
N LEU A 258 10.38 18.91 -8.25
CA LEU A 258 10.39 20.16 -7.49
C LEU A 258 10.83 21.34 -8.37
N LYS A 259 11.93 21.18 -9.13
CA LYS A 259 12.40 22.22 -10.06
C LYS A 259 11.34 22.61 -11.10
N LYS A 260 10.53 21.65 -11.57
CA LYS A 260 9.39 21.96 -12.46
C LYS A 260 8.32 22.77 -11.74
N GLY A 261 8.00 22.42 -10.50
CA GLY A 261 7.09 23.18 -9.65
C GLY A 261 7.56 24.61 -9.40
N GLU A 262 8.83 24.80 -9.05
CA GLU A 262 9.47 26.11 -8.89
C GLU A 262 9.40 26.95 -10.17
N ALA A 263 9.60 26.33 -11.34
CA ALA A 263 9.47 27.02 -12.62
C ALA A 263 8.03 27.48 -12.89
N ILE A 264 7.02 26.69 -12.48
CA ILE A 264 5.60 27.09 -12.56
C ILE A 264 5.32 28.27 -11.61
N VAL A 265 5.81 28.23 -10.38
CA VAL A 265 5.68 29.35 -9.42
C VAL A 265 6.31 30.62 -9.99
N LYS A 266 7.54 30.53 -10.51
CA LYS A 266 8.21 31.67 -11.15
C LYS A 266 7.43 32.22 -12.35
N ALA A 267 6.79 31.34 -13.14
CA ALA A 267 5.93 31.76 -14.23
C ALA A 267 4.68 32.49 -13.72
N LEU A 268 4.05 32.00 -12.63
CA LEU A 268 2.92 32.68 -11.98
C LEU A 268 3.29 34.09 -11.53
N GLU A 269 4.46 34.25 -10.89
CA GLU A 269 4.97 35.55 -10.43
C GLU A 269 5.28 36.50 -11.59
N THR A 270 5.99 36.00 -12.61
CA THR A 270 6.46 36.82 -13.73
C THR A 270 5.31 37.27 -14.63
N GLN A 271 4.33 36.39 -14.89
CA GLN A 271 3.26 36.67 -15.84
C GLN A 271 2.15 37.52 -15.22
N TRP A 272 1.84 37.33 -13.92
CA TRP A 272 0.63 37.91 -13.34
C TRP A 272 0.85 38.81 -12.13
N GLY A 273 2.09 38.95 -11.63
CA GLY A 273 2.47 39.87 -10.55
C GLY A 273 1.37 40.01 -9.48
N ASP A 274 0.97 41.24 -9.17
CA ASP A 274 -0.19 41.52 -8.31
C ASP A 274 -1.49 41.78 -9.10
N ARG A 275 -1.42 41.92 -10.44
CA ARG A 275 -2.56 42.31 -11.30
C ARG A 275 -2.58 41.48 -12.60
N MET A 276 -3.65 40.70 -12.78
CA MET A 276 -4.01 39.94 -13.97
C MET A 276 -5.31 40.52 -14.58
N PRO A 277 -5.35 40.77 -15.90
CA PRO A 277 -6.56 41.18 -16.61
C PRO A 277 -7.64 40.08 -16.63
N ASN A 278 -8.93 40.46 -16.57
CA ASN A 278 -10.06 39.52 -16.55
C ASN A 278 -10.08 38.51 -17.72
N LYS A 279 -9.48 38.86 -18.86
CA LYS A 279 -9.41 38.00 -20.04
C LYS A 279 -8.42 36.82 -19.91
N GLU A 280 -7.63 36.76 -18.83
CA GLU A 280 -6.57 35.75 -18.68
C GLU A 280 -6.89 34.66 -17.64
N TYR A 281 -8.09 34.64 -17.06
CA TYR A 281 -8.50 33.65 -16.06
C TYR A 281 -8.27 32.20 -16.49
N GLY A 282 -8.53 31.88 -17.77
CA GLY A 282 -8.30 30.53 -18.28
C GLY A 282 -6.82 30.11 -18.22
N LYS A 283 -5.89 31.02 -18.55
CA LYS A 283 -4.45 30.75 -18.50
C LYS A 283 -3.94 30.64 -17.07
N TRP A 284 -4.44 31.50 -16.18
CA TRP A 284 -4.15 31.43 -14.75
C TRP A 284 -4.63 30.13 -14.14
N ASN A 285 -5.90 29.76 -14.33
CA ASN A 285 -6.44 28.51 -13.79
C ASN A 285 -5.68 27.30 -14.34
N ALA A 286 -5.31 27.30 -15.63
CA ALA A 286 -4.48 26.24 -16.19
C ALA A 286 -3.11 26.14 -15.51
N THR A 287 -2.47 27.27 -15.21
CA THR A 287 -1.15 27.31 -14.57
C THR A 287 -1.22 26.91 -13.09
N VAL A 288 -2.22 27.38 -12.35
CA VAL A 288 -2.47 26.97 -10.95
C VAL A 288 -2.80 25.48 -10.88
N ASN A 289 -3.65 24.97 -11.80
CA ASN A 289 -3.91 23.53 -11.89
C ASN A 289 -2.64 22.72 -12.19
N ALA A 290 -1.77 23.21 -13.06
CA ALA A 290 -0.49 22.57 -13.33
C ALA A 290 0.38 22.52 -12.06
N LEU A 291 0.47 23.61 -11.30
CA LEU A 291 1.17 23.65 -10.02
C LEU A 291 0.60 22.64 -9.02
N TRP A 292 -0.73 22.62 -8.84
CA TRP A 292 -1.38 21.73 -7.89
C TRP A 292 -1.18 20.25 -8.27
N ASN A 293 -1.31 19.92 -9.55
CA ASN A 293 -1.03 18.56 -10.04
C ASN A 293 0.43 18.17 -9.81
N GLN A 294 1.36 19.10 -10.03
CA GLN A 294 2.78 18.90 -9.78
C GLN A 294 3.08 18.61 -8.31
N VAL A 295 2.55 19.44 -7.39
CA VAL A 295 2.71 19.25 -5.94
C VAL A 295 2.06 17.94 -5.48
N LYS A 296 0.86 17.61 -5.98
CA LYS A 296 0.16 16.36 -5.68
C LYS A 296 0.99 15.14 -6.05
N GLU A 297 1.63 15.17 -7.20
CA GLU A 297 2.49 14.09 -7.67
C GLU A 297 3.74 13.94 -6.79
N ILE A 298 4.42 15.04 -6.44
CA ILE A 298 5.57 14.99 -5.54
C ILE A 298 5.19 14.41 -4.16
N LYS A 299 4.07 14.89 -3.59
CA LYS A 299 3.54 14.39 -2.32
C LYS A 299 3.21 12.89 -2.40
N ARG A 300 2.65 12.42 -3.52
CA ARG A 300 2.37 11.00 -3.76
C ARG A 300 3.66 10.17 -3.75
N VAL A 301 4.68 10.60 -4.46
CA VAL A 301 5.98 9.91 -4.50
C VAL A 301 6.63 9.87 -3.12
N CYS A 302 6.57 10.96 -2.36
CA CYS A 302 7.08 11.00 -0.98
C CYS A 302 6.35 9.99 -0.07
N ARG A 303 5.02 9.86 -0.19
CA ARG A 303 4.25 8.86 0.57
C ARG A 303 4.60 7.43 0.17
N ILE A 304 4.80 7.16 -1.12
CA ILE A 304 5.26 5.85 -1.60
C ILE A 304 6.60 5.52 -0.97
N HIS A 305 7.59 6.41 -1.09
CA HIS A 305 8.93 6.16 -0.53
C HIS A 305 8.88 5.99 0.99
N HIS A 306 8.15 6.84 1.71
CA HIS A 306 7.99 6.69 3.16
C HIS A 306 7.34 5.36 3.55
N HIS A 307 6.31 4.93 2.82
CA HIS A 307 5.69 3.62 3.04
C HIS A 307 6.70 2.49 2.84
N LEU A 308 7.47 2.52 1.75
CA LEU A 308 8.53 1.54 1.48
C LEU A 308 9.60 1.54 2.58
N ALA A 309 9.99 2.71 3.09
CA ALA A 309 10.94 2.81 4.19
C ALA A 309 10.39 2.19 5.49
N GLY A 310 9.09 2.34 5.76
CA GLY A 310 8.41 1.67 6.88
C GLY A 310 8.38 0.15 6.77
N LEU A 311 8.56 -0.39 5.56
CA LEU A 311 8.69 -1.84 5.28
C LEU A 311 10.16 -2.30 5.18
N ASP A 312 11.13 -1.41 5.43
CA ASP A 312 12.56 -1.64 5.19
C ASP A 312 12.93 -1.90 3.70
N LEU A 313 12.06 -1.49 2.77
CA LEU A 313 12.25 -1.61 1.32
C LEU A 313 12.82 -0.33 0.68
N ALA A 314 13.06 0.71 1.48
CA ALA A 314 13.72 1.96 1.09
C ALA A 314 14.57 2.49 2.26
N GLY A 315 15.55 3.35 1.99
CA GLY A 315 16.36 3.97 3.04
C GLY A 315 15.58 5.02 3.83
N SER A 316 16.04 5.34 5.05
CA SER A 316 15.52 6.48 5.83
C SER A 316 16.06 7.79 5.25
N ARG A 317 15.50 8.24 4.13
CA ARG A 317 15.84 9.52 3.49
C ARG A 317 14.85 10.62 3.85
N GLU A 318 15.22 11.86 3.57
CA GLU A 318 14.47 13.08 3.86
C GLU A 318 13.18 13.27 3.03
N ALA A 319 12.42 12.21 2.75
CA ALA A 319 11.14 12.28 2.05
C ALA A 319 10.17 13.27 2.73
N ALA A 320 10.23 13.38 4.06
CA ALA A 320 9.44 14.35 4.82
C ALA A 320 9.84 15.82 4.52
N GLN A 321 11.13 16.10 4.35
CA GLN A 321 11.61 17.44 4.02
C GLN A 321 11.21 17.83 2.59
N LEU A 322 11.33 16.90 1.64
CA LEU A 322 10.94 17.16 0.25
C LEU A 322 9.42 17.26 0.11
N PHE A 323 8.66 16.49 0.89
CA PHE A 323 7.21 16.67 1.00
C PHE A 323 6.87 18.08 1.47
N LYS A 324 7.59 18.59 2.48
CA LYS A 324 7.41 19.94 2.99
C LYS A 324 7.75 20.99 1.92
N GLN A 325 8.89 20.87 1.24
CA GLN A 325 9.28 21.77 0.15
C GLN A 325 8.22 21.79 -0.96
N ALA A 326 7.67 20.64 -1.34
CA ALA A 326 6.59 20.57 -2.33
C ALA A 326 5.32 21.27 -1.84
N HIS A 327 4.99 21.10 -0.55
CA HIS A 327 3.84 21.77 0.05
C HIS A 327 4.04 23.30 0.07
N ASP A 328 5.25 23.77 0.37
CA ASP A 328 5.59 25.20 0.40
C ASP A 328 5.42 25.88 -0.98
N LEU A 329 5.50 25.14 -2.09
CA LEU A 329 5.22 25.66 -3.44
C LEU A 329 3.77 26.11 -3.65
N LEU A 330 2.82 25.64 -2.81
CA LEU A 330 1.43 26.09 -2.86
C LEU A 330 1.24 27.51 -2.32
N PHE A 331 2.22 28.01 -1.56
CA PHE A 331 2.21 29.33 -0.97
C PHE A 331 2.86 30.35 -1.91
N VAL A 332 2.41 31.59 -1.78
CA VAL A 332 2.97 32.71 -2.52
C VAL A 332 4.32 33.09 -1.89
N PRO A 333 5.42 33.18 -2.68
CA PRO A 333 6.73 33.51 -2.13
C PRO A 333 6.72 34.82 -1.34
N GLY A 334 7.41 34.81 -0.20
CA GLY A 334 7.46 35.96 0.72
C GLY A 334 6.25 36.11 1.63
N THR A 335 5.18 35.33 1.45
CA THR A 335 3.98 35.36 2.32
C THR A 335 3.58 33.96 2.75
N LYS A 336 3.73 33.64 4.04
CA LYS A 336 3.32 32.33 4.58
C LYS A 336 1.81 32.16 4.71
N ASP A 337 1.08 33.27 4.59
CA ASP A 337 -0.36 33.27 4.83
C ASP A 337 -1.18 33.10 3.55
N LEU A 338 -0.59 33.26 2.36
CA LEU A 338 -1.32 33.28 1.10
C LEU A 338 -1.00 32.07 0.22
N VAL A 339 -2.04 31.48 -0.37
CA VAL A 339 -1.93 30.36 -1.32
C VAL A 339 -2.42 30.73 -2.71
N TRP A 340 -1.88 30.06 -3.74
CA TRP A 340 -2.33 30.21 -5.13
C TRP A 340 -3.70 29.56 -5.34
N GLN A 341 -4.70 30.32 -5.79
CA GLN A 341 -6.07 29.84 -6.00
C GLN A 341 -6.56 30.05 -7.44
N GLN A 342 -7.39 29.12 -7.93
CA GLN A 342 -8.12 29.29 -9.19
C GLN A 342 -9.14 30.42 -9.09
N VAL A 343 -9.22 31.25 -10.13
CA VAL A 343 -10.20 32.34 -10.21
C VAL A 343 -11.51 31.81 -10.79
N GLY A 344 -12.63 32.19 -10.17
CA GLY A 344 -13.96 31.85 -10.66
C GLY A 344 -14.52 30.53 -10.14
N GLU A 345 -13.87 29.91 -9.15
CA GLU A 345 -14.56 28.93 -8.29
C GLU A 345 -15.71 29.65 -7.57
N SER A 346 -16.92 29.09 -7.71
CA SER A 346 -18.09 29.58 -7.00
C SER A 346 -18.04 29.09 -5.57
N HIS A 347 -17.85 29.99 -4.62
CA HIS A 347 -18.08 29.72 -3.21
C HIS A 347 -19.47 30.20 -2.81
N MET A 348 -20.13 29.42 -1.96
CA MET A 348 -21.39 29.83 -1.35
C MET A 348 -21.07 30.74 -0.17
N ILE A 349 -21.15 32.05 -0.38
CA ILE A 349 -21.04 33.04 0.70
C ILE A 349 -22.45 33.49 1.04
N ASN A 350 -22.93 33.16 2.24
CA ASN A 350 -24.30 33.44 2.68
C ASN A 350 -25.39 32.87 1.76
N GLY A 351 -25.16 31.70 1.16
CA GLY A 351 -26.12 31.06 0.24
C GLY A 351 -26.16 31.68 -1.16
N ILE A 352 -25.31 32.67 -1.45
CA ILE A 352 -25.16 33.27 -2.77
C ILE A 352 -23.85 32.74 -3.37
N GLY A 353 -23.94 32.14 -4.56
CA GLY A 353 -22.76 31.76 -5.32
C GLY A 353 -21.99 33.00 -5.75
N GLN A 354 -20.89 33.31 -5.06
CA GLN A 354 -19.97 34.37 -5.45
C GLN A 354 -18.75 33.73 -6.08
N LYS A 355 -18.37 34.24 -7.26
CA LYS A 355 -17.09 33.89 -7.87
C LYS A 355 -16.00 34.58 -7.08
N ASP A 356 -15.11 33.80 -6.47
CA ASP A 356 -13.92 34.40 -5.89
C ASP A 356 -12.99 34.84 -7.01
N LEU A 357 -12.71 36.14 -7.03
CA LEU A 357 -11.80 36.77 -8.00
C LEU A 357 -10.40 36.98 -7.40
N ARG A 358 -10.22 36.63 -6.11
CA ARG A 358 -8.93 36.68 -5.44
C ARG A 358 -8.05 35.56 -6.00
N ARG A 359 -6.79 35.92 -6.24
CA ARG A 359 -5.76 35.03 -6.80
C ARG A 359 -4.88 34.41 -5.74
N ARG A 360 -4.79 35.14 -4.63
CA ARG A 360 -4.04 34.82 -3.43
C ARG A 360 -5.05 34.95 -2.30
N VAL A 361 -5.28 33.86 -1.60
CA VAL A 361 -6.21 33.86 -0.46
C VAL A 361 -5.49 33.41 0.79
N PRO A 362 -5.90 33.91 1.97
CA PRO A 362 -5.45 33.36 3.23
C PRO A 362 -5.65 31.84 3.23
N TRP A 363 -4.64 31.06 3.61
CA TRP A 363 -4.73 29.60 3.61
C TRP A 363 -5.89 29.09 4.49
N GLN A 364 -6.26 29.86 5.52
CA GLN A 364 -7.40 29.61 6.41
C GLN A 364 -8.76 29.62 5.68
N GLU A 365 -8.81 30.20 4.48
CA GLU A 365 -9.98 30.19 3.59
C GLU A 365 -9.97 29.01 2.62
N THR A 366 -8.94 28.16 2.68
CA THR A 366 -8.75 26.99 1.81
C THR A 366 -8.56 25.71 2.63
N ASP A 367 -8.50 24.57 1.96
CA ASP A 367 -8.14 23.29 2.58
C ASP A 367 -6.61 23.08 2.72
N ILE A 368 -5.81 24.05 2.27
CA ILE A 368 -4.35 24.01 2.36
C ILE A 368 -3.95 24.66 3.67
N ALA A 369 -3.20 23.97 4.52
CA ALA A 369 -2.69 24.50 5.78
C ALA A 369 -1.20 24.25 5.93
N PRO A 370 -0.42 25.21 6.49
CA PRO A 370 1.00 25.01 6.73
C PRO A 370 1.25 23.75 7.58
N ILE A 371 2.25 22.96 7.17
CA ILE A 371 2.62 21.74 7.90
C ILE A 371 3.02 22.09 9.34
N GLY A 372 2.40 21.42 10.31
CA GLY A 372 2.63 21.63 11.74
C GLY A 372 1.66 22.62 12.41
N VAL A 373 0.76 23.25 11.65
CA VAL A 373 -0.34 24.03 12.20
C VAL A 373 -1.55 23.12 12.38
N ALA A 374 -2.03 22.99 13.61
CA ALA A 374 -3.29 22.30 13.88
C ALA A 374 -4.42 23.11 13.22
N VAL A 375 -5.00 22.58 12.15
CA VAL A 375 -6.25 23.10 11.61
C VAL A 375 -7.30 22.81 12.65
N ALA A 376 -7.86 23.85 13.29
CA ALA A 376 -9.08 23.69 14.06
C ALA A 376 -10.12 23.13 13.08
N SER A 377 -10.38 21.83 13.18
CA SER A 377 -11.22 21.11 12.24
C SER A 377 -12.54 21.85 12.13
N ARG A 378 -12.87 22.34 10.92
CA ARG A 378 -14.20 22.86 10.55
C ARG A 378 -15.25 21.73 10.56
N SER A 379 -15.17 20.78 11.49
CA SER A 379 -16.14 19.71 11.70
C SER A 379 -17.42 20.19 12.37
N GLY A 380 -17.81 21.44 12.13
CA GLY A 380 -18.96 22.08 12.77
C GLY A 380 -20.12 22.41 11.84
N GLU A 381 -19.90 22.73 10.56
CA GLU A 381 -20.98 23.32 9.75
C GLU A 381 -20.88 22.97 8.25
N SER A 382 -21.45 21.81 7.89
CA SER A 382 -22.00 21.62 6.55
C SER A 382 -23.18 20.64 6.57
N SER A 383 -24.18 20.93 7.42
CA SER A 383 -25.60 20.68 7.14
C SER A 383 -26.46 21.31 8.24
N ALA A 384 -27.50 22.03 7.83
CA ALA A 384 -28.50 22.75 8.62
C ALA A 384 -28.03 24.09 9.23
N GLY A 385 -28.69 25.16 8.79
CA GLY A 385 -28.51 26.51 9.32
C GLY A 385 -29.12 26.73 10.70
N PHE A 386 -29.16 28.01 11.05
CA PHE A 386 -29.62 28.63 12.30
C PHE A 386 -28.55 28.84 13.37
N LYS A 387 -27.85 29.97 13.23
CA LYS A 387 -27.73 31.06 14.22
C LYS A 387 -28.26 30.68 15.62
N LYS A 388 -27.41 30.07 16.45
CA LYS A 388 -27.56 30.20 17.91
C LYS A 388 -27.03 31.57 18.27
N MET A 389 -27.95 32.53 18.44
CA MET A 389 -27.64 33.69 19.27
C MET A 389 -27.50 33.18 20.70
N ASP A 390 -26.33 33.44 21.28
CA ASP A 390 -26.11 33.26 22.72
C ASP A 390 -27.15 34.08 23.48
N GLY A 391 -27.82 33.40 24.41
CA GLY A 391 -28.76 34.02 25.31
C GLY A 391 -28.01 34.82 26.37
N ASP A 392 -28.20 36.13 26.35
CA ASP A 392 -28.29 36.97 27.53
C ASP A 392 -28.89 38.32 27.14
N SER A 393 -30.22 38.41 27.23
CA SER A 393 -31.00 39.62 27.53
C SER A 393 -32.49 39.38 27.24
N PHE A 394 -33.21 38.80 28.20
CA PHE A 394 -34.67 38.88 28.25
C PHE A 394 -35.08 40.32 28.58
N LYS A 395 -35.44 41.11 27.56
CA LYS A 395 -36.32 42.28 27.72
C LYS A 395 -37.67 41.97 27.11
N LYS A 396 -38.67 41.96 27.99
CA LYS A 396 -40.11 41.93 27.69
C LYS A 396 -40.46 42.91 26.57
N MET A 397 -41.15 42.42 25.54
CA MET A 397 -42.23 43.17 24.90
C MET A 397 -43.37 42.21 24.58
N GLU A 398 -44.48 42.47 25.24
CA GLU A 398 -45.83 42.03 24.87
C GLU A 398 -46.17 42.62 23.49
N GLY A 399 -46.89 41.87 22.67
CA GLY A 399 -47.30 42.35 21.35
C GLY A 399 -48.05 41.27 20.57
N ASP A 400 -49.37 41.36 20.63
CA ASP A 400 -50.34 40.45 20.05
C ASP A 400 -50.21 40.22 18.54
N GLY A 401 -50.51 38.97 18.18
CA GLY A 401 -51.28 38.62 16.99
C GLY A 401 -50.52 38.54 15.67
N PHE A 402 -50.33 37.33 15.14
CA PHE A 402 -50.53 37.13 13.70
C PHE A 402 -51.03 35.73 13.35
N LYS A 403 -52.09 35.77 12.55
CA LYS A 403 -52.97 34.74 11.97
C LYS A 403 -52.27 33.46 11.47
N LYS A 404 -52.93 32.33 11.78
CA LYS A 404 -52.83 31.05 11.06
C LYS A 404 -53.17 31.27 9.57
N MET A 405 -52.32 30.78 8.66
CA MET A 405 -52.72 30.50 7.29
C MET A 405 -52.74 28.99 7.08
N ASP A 406 -53.95 28.47 6.89
CA ASP A 406 -54.21 27.16 6.31
C ASP A 406 -53.93 27.25 4.79
N GLY A 407 -52.94 26.50 4.31
CA GLY A 407 -52.60 26.41 2.89
C GLY A 407 -52.61 24.94 2.46
N GLY A 408 -53.72 24.51 1.87
CA GLY A 408 -53.94 23.15 1.38
C GLY A 408 -52.99 22.74 0.26
N PHE A 409 -52.41 21.54 0.38
CA PHE A 409 -51.63 20.90 -0.67
C PHE A 409 -52.57 20.31 -1.74
N LYS A 410 -52.46 20.86 -2.95
CA LYS A 410 -53.13 20.38 -4.16
C LYS A 410 -52.29 19.23 -4.76
N LYS A 411 -52.84 18.02 -4.77
CA LYS A 411 -52.27 16.86 -5.49
C LYS A 411 -52.25 17.18 -6.99
N MET A 412 -51.10 17.01 -7.65
CA MET A 412 -51.03 16.89 -9.10
C MET A 412 -50.78 15.42 -9.42
N ASP A 413 -51.80 14.77 -10.01
CA ASP A 413 -51.66 13.50 -10.70
C ASP A 413 -50.95 13.77 -12.03
N GLY A 414 -49.78 13.18 -12.21
CA GLY A 414 -48.96 13.28 -13.42
C GLY A 414 -48.79 11.92 -14.06
N ASP A 415 -49.76 11.55 -14.89
CA ASP A 415 -49.66 10.45 -15.86
C ASP A 415 -48.63 10.81 -16.95
N GLY A 416 -47.69 9.90 -17.24
CA GLY A 416 -46.84 10.06 -18.43
C GLY A 416 -45.52 9.31 -18.47
N PHE A 417 -45.49 7.99 -18.22
CA PHE A 417 -44.33 7.18 -18.59
C PHE A 417 -44.55 6.50 -19.96
N LYS A 418 -44.10 7.16 -21.03
CA LYS A 418 -43.95 6.56 -22.36
C LYS A 418 -42.70 5.67 -22.36
N LYS A 419 -42.90 4.35 -22.49
CA LYS A 419 -41.85 3.38 -22.79
C LYS A 419 -41.33 3.61 -24.21
N MET A 420 -40.02 3.72 -24.39
CA MET A 420 -39.37 3.57 -25.70
C MET A 420 -38.78 2.16 -25.78
N ASP A 421 -39.33 1.36 -26.68
CA ASP A 421 -38.78 0.07 -27.08
C ASP A 421 -37.61 0.30 -28.06
N GLY A 422 -36.38 0.19 -27.55
CA GLY A 422 -35.16 0.20 -28.35
C GLY A 422 -34.76 -1.21 -28.76
N GLY A 423 -35.10 -1.61 -29.99
CA GLY A 423 -34.73 -2.89 -30.57
C GLY A 423 -33.21 -3.01 -30.82
N PHE A 424 -32.59 -4.02 -30.20
CA PHE A 424 -31.21 -4.43 -30.53
C PHE A 424 -31.22 -5.41 -31.70
N LYS A 425 -30.63 -4.98 -32.82
CA LYS A 425 -30.41 -5.77 -34.03
C LYS A 425 -29.12 -6.59 -33.85
N LYS A 426 -29.24 -7.92 -33.81
CA LYS A 426 -28.10 -8.86 -33.84
C LYS A 426 -27.41 -8.75 -35.21
N MET A 427 -26.08 -8.62 -35.21
CA MET A 427 -25.26 -8.89 -36.40
C MET A 427 -24.48 -10.17 -36.15
N ASP A 428 -24.83 -11.22 -36.89
CA ASP A 428 -24.03 -12.42 -37.04
C ASP A 428 -22.96 -12.16 -38.12
N GLY A 429 -21.70 -12.12 -37.69
CA GLY A 429 -20.54 -12.03 -38.56
C GLY A 429 -19.71 -13.30 -38.45
N GLY A 430 -19.94 -14.25 -39.37
CA GLY A 430 -19.22 -15.51 -39.44
C GLY A 430 -17.75 -15.34 -39.82
N PHE A 431 -16.86 -15.98 -39.06
CA PHE A 431 -15.45 -16.14 -39.40
C PHE A 431 -15.28 -17.42 -40.23
N LYS A 432 -14.86 -17.26 -41.49
CA LYS A 432 -14.41 -18.34 -42.36
C LYS A 432 -12.88 -18.38 -42.35
N LYS A 433 -12.29 -19.53 -42.02
CA LYS A 433 -10.89 -19.89 -42.33
C LYS A 433 -10.90 -20.98 -43.41
N PRO A 434 -9.86 -21.03 -44.24
CA PRO A 434 -8.80 -22.01 -43.99
C PRO A 434 -7.53 -21.38 -43.40
#